data_AF-A0A3C0GAL5-F1
#
_entry.id   AF-A0A3C0GAL5-F1
#
_cell.length_a   1.000
_cell.length_b   1.000
_cell.length_c   1.000
_cell.angle_alpha   90.00
_cell.angle_beta   90.00
_cell.angle_gamma   90.00
#
_symmetry.space_group_name_H-M   'P 1'
#
loop_
_entity.id
_entity.type
_entity.pdbx_description
1 polymer ?
#
loop_
_entity_poly.entity_id
_entity_poly.type
_entity_poly.pdbx_seq_one_letter_code
_entity_poly.pdbx_strand_id
1 'polypeptide(L)'
;MDCFKLLNGDSTEKLKEIEDNSVDLLATDPPYAINFMGKKWDKALPDIEIFKECYRVLKPGAFAFVMCSVRSDASSRMALKLEEAGFNINFTPIYWTYSSGFPKGYNMGQSAEKKLTFGKARRKDRDLSDKNMTRNRWGDDTAGVKADTGGQIPLTHPEAIELKNSFGGFQPKPAVELIIVAMKPMNKKTFVEQALHNKKGITWLRDCIVPGEDMDRLPSNLSVSDEILGEYSKYFNMDAWWRNKLATLGFSEEEKLFPFLNVKKPNKKEKDQGLDNFESVDGGIYLGNSDAKNNNTFSSDPSRVIKKKKNPHPTVKPIKLFSYLVNLGSEEGA
;
A
#
# COMPACT_ATOMS: atom_id res chain seq x y z
N MET A 1 18.74 23.13 -9.45
CA MET A 1 17.54 23.84 -8.96
C MET A 1 16.47 22.78 -8.82
N ASP A 2 16.06 22.51 -7.59
CA ASP A 2 15.04 21.50 -7.30
C ASP A 2 13.66 22.08 -7.63
N CYS A 3 13.19 21.82 -8.85
CA CYS A 3 11.89 22.27 -9.34
C CYS A 3 10.81 21.23 -8.98
N PHE A 4 10.33 21.26 -7.74
CA PHE A 4 9.13 20.52 -7.36
C PHE A 4 7.89 21.40 -7.52
N LYS A 5 6.88 20.92 -8.25
CA LYS A 5 5.56 21.59 -8.39
C LYS A 5 4.49 20.72 -7.74
N LEU A 6 3.86 21.23 -6.69
CA LEU A 6 2.73 20.59 -6.03
C LEU A 6 1.42 21.21 -6.55
N LEU A 7 0.52 20.38 -7.07
CA LEU A 7 -0.80 20.79 -7.54
C LEU A 7 -1.85 20.37 -6.49
N ASN A 8 -2.46 21.34 -5.81
CA ASN A 8 -3.53 21.08 -4.85
C ASN A 8 -4.90 21.14 -5.56
N GLY A 9 -5.58 20.00 -5.67
CA GLY A 9 -6.93 19.93 -6.25
C GLY A 9 -7.36 18.50 -6.60
N ASP A 10 -8.53 18.37 -7.22
CA ASP A 10 -9.01 17.11 -7.79
C ASP A 10 -8.08 16.68 -8.94
N SER A 11 -7.61 15.44 -8.92
CA SER A 11 -6.68 14.93 -9.94
C SER A 11 -7.26 15.01 -11.35
N THR A 12 -8.57 14.82 -11.53
CA THR A 12 -9.26 14.90 -12.82
C THR A 12 -9.15 16.30 -13.42
N GLU A 13 -9.16 17.34 -12.59
CA GLU A 13 -9.02 18.73 -13.06
C GLU A 13 -7.56 19.15 -13.16
N LYS A 14 -6.71 18.76 -12.19
CA LYS A 14 -5.31 19.17 -12.18
C LYS A 14 -4.47 18.52 -13.26
N LEU A 15 -4.80 17.30 -13.70
CA LEU A 15 -4.10 16.68 -14.82
C LEU A 15 -4.34 17.43 -16.14
N LYS A 16 -5.50 18.08 -16.33
CA LYS A 16 -5.80 18.90 -17.53
C LYS A 16 -4.90 20.12 -17.68
N GLU A 17 -4.29 20.58 -16.58
CA GLU A 17 -3.32 21.68 -16.57
C GLU A 17 -1.93 21.25 -17.06
N ILE A 18 -1.70 19.95 -17.26
CA ILE A 18 -0.43 19.37 -17.71
C ILE A 18 -0.51 19.08 -19.21
N GLU A 19 0.53 19.45 -19.95
CA GLU A 19 0.60 19.28 -21.40
C GLU A 19 0.60 17.80 -21.83
N ASP A 20 0.04 17.53 -23.01
CA ASP A 20 0.07 16.23 -23.64
C ASP A 20 1.51 15.73 -23.81
N ASN A 21 1.75 14.44 -23.59
CA ASN A 21 3.06 13.80 -23.82
C ASN A 21 4.25 14.52 -23.16
N SER A 22 4.04 15.14 -21.99
CA SER A 22 5.06 15.88 -21.27
C SER A 22 5.66 15.12 -20.08
N VAL A 23 4.99 14.04 -19.63
CA VAL A 23 5.37 13.28 -18.42
C VAL A 23 6.12 12.01 -18.78
N ASP A 24 7.24 11.81 -18.08
CA ASP A 24 8.19 10.72 -18.33
C ASP A 24 7.83 9.39 -17.67
N LEU A 25 7.06 9.46 -16.57
CA LEU A 25 6.66 8.31 -15.78
C LEU A 25 5.43 8.64 -14.94
N LEU A 26 4.53 7.68 -14.79
CA LEU A 26 3.49 7.71 -13.75
C LEU A 26 3.85 6.72 -12.64
N ALA A 27 3.97 7.19 -11.40
CA ALA A 27 3.98 6.34 -10.21
C ALA A 27 2.87 6.83 -9.29
N THR A 28 1.91 5.96 -8.94
CA THR A 28 0.69 6.40 -8.22
C THR A 28 0.14 5.35 -7.26
N ASP A 29 -0.41 5.83 -6.14
CA ASP A 29 -1.15 5.07 -5.11
C ASP A 29 -2.61 5.52 -5.07
N PRO A 30 -3.45 5.10 -6.03
CA PRO A 30 -4.85 5.51 -6.10
C PRO A 30 -5.70 4.78 -5.05
N PRO A 31 -6.95 5.23 -4.80
CA PRO A 31 -7.94 4.43 -4.07
C PRO A 31 -8.15 3.02 -4.64
N TYR A 32 -8.36 2.03 -3.77
CA TYR A 32 -8.43 0.59 -4.13
C TYR A 32 -9.86 0.02 -4.09
N ALA A 33 -10.87 0.83 -3.78
CA ALA A 33 -12.25 0.38 -3.59
C ALA A 33 -12.39 -0.69 -2.48
N ILE A 34 -11.63 -0.56 -1.39
CA ILE A 34 -11.68 -1.51 -0.27
C ILE A 34 -12.41 -0.95 0.95
N ASN A 35 -13.06 0.21 0.81
CA ASN A 35 -13.77 0.92 1.88
C ASN A 35 -12.87 1.14 3.10
N PHE A 36 -11.62 1.53 2.85
CA PHE A 36 -10.59 1.65 3.88
C PHE A 36 -11.03 2.60 4.99
N MET A 37 -11.18 2.05 6.20
CA MET A 37 -11.65 2.78 7.39
C MET A 37 -12.98 3.54 7.20
N GLY A 38 -13.86 3.06 6.30
CA GLY A 38 -15.14 3.70 5.99
C GLY A 38 -15.04 5.04 5.26
N LYS A 39 -13.86 5.40 4.75
CA LYS A 39 -13.63 6.68 4.08
C LYS A 39 -14.28 6.69 2.70
N LYS A 40 -15.02 7.77 2.41
CA LYS A 40 -15.76 7.93 1.14
C LYS A 40 -14.86 7.82 -0.09
N TRP A 41 -13.64 8.36 -0.01
CA TRP A 41 -12.69 8.36 -1.13
C TRP A 41 -12.18 6.97 -1.54
N ASP A 42 -12.34 5.95 -0.69
CA ASP A 42 -11.92 4.56 -0.99
C ASP A 42 -13.11 3.60 -1.20
N LYS A 43 -14.31 4.14 -1.46
CA LYS A 43 -15.50 3.31 -1.72
C LYS A 43 -15.58 2.79 -3.14
N ALA A 44 -14.88 3.42 -4.07
CA ALA A 44 -14.85 3.07 -5.48
C ALA A 44 -13.42 3.20 -6.02
N LEU A 45 -13.17 2.60 -7.18
CA LEU A 45 -11.94 2.84 -7.94
C LEU A 45 -11.99 4.26 -8.52
N PRO A 46 -10.83 4.84 -8.87
CA PRO A 46 -10.79 6.12 -9.57
C PRO A 46 -11.70 6.12 -10.79
N ASP A 47 -12.24 7.30 -11.13
CA ASP A 47 -12.90 7.49 -12.40
C ASP A 47 -11.93 7.14 -13.55
N ILE A 48 -12.45 6.56 -14.63
CA ILE A 48 -11.61 6.24 -15.79
C ILE A 48 -11.01 7.50 -16.41
N GLU A 49 -11.69 8.65 -16.31
CA GLU A 49 -11.19 9.93 -16.83
C GLU A 49 -9.83 10.33 -16.21
N ILE A 50 -9.58 9.98 -14.94
CA ILE A 50 -8.26 10.19 -14.32
C ILE A 50 -7.19 9.39 -15.07
N PHE A 51 -7.47 8.13 -15.42
CA PHE A 51 -6.51 7.31 -16.15
C PHE A 51 -6.36 7.73 -17.62
N LYS A 52 -7.42 8.25 -18.26
CA LYS A 52 -7.32 8.84 -19.60
C LYS A 52 -6.45 10.10 -19.59
N GLU A 53 -6.57 10.94 -18.58
CA GLU A 53 -5.71 12.12 -18.43
C GLU A 53 -4.26 11.72 -18.12
N CYS A 54 -4.04 10.73 -17.25
CA CYS A 54 -2.73 10.11 -17.05
C CYS A 54 -2.14 9.57 -18.36
N TYR A 55 -2.95 8.91 -19.19
CA TYR A 55 -2.55 8.43 -20.51
C TYR A 55 -2.18 9.59 -21.44
N ARG A 56 -2.97 10.67 -21.46
CA ARG A 56 -2.74 11.86 -22.29
C ARG A 56 -1.39 12.50 -21.97
N VAL A 57 -1.11 12.76 -20.69
CA VAL A 57 0.11 13.47 -20.26
C VAL A 57 1.38 12.64 -20.43
N LEU A 58 1.30 11.30 -20.40
CA LEU A 58 2.47 10.45 -20.56
C LEU A 58 3.06 10.50 -21.97
N LYS A 59 4.39 10.55 -22.09
CA LYS A 59 5.11 10.39 -23.36
C LYS A 59 4.84 8.98 -23.96
N PRO A 60 4.79 8.81 -25.30
CA PRO A 60 4.67 7.49 -25.90
C PRO A 60 5.79 6.54 -25.42
N GLY A 61 5.42 5.32 -25.02
CA GLY A 61 6.31 4.35 -24.41
C GLY A 61 6.60 4.57 -22.91
N ALA A 62 6.10 5.63 -22.27
CA ALA A 62 6.34 5.86 -20.84
C ALA A 62 5.59 4.84 -19.99
N PHE A 63 6.24 4.40 -18.91
CA PHE A 63 5.67 3.44 -17.97
C PHE A 63 4.74 4.12 -16.96
N ALA A 64 3.82 3.31 -16.45
CA ALA A 64 2.92 3.62 -15.36
C ALA A 64 3.00 2.49 -14.32
N PHE A 65 3.36 2.84 -13.10
CA PHE A 65 3.37 1.95 -11.94
C PHE A 65 2.20 2.32 -11.02
N VAL A 66 1.16 1.48 -11.03
CA VAL A 66 -0.10 1.76 -10.34
C VAL A 66 -0.27 0.80 -9.18
N MET A 67 -0.20 1.31 -7.96
CA MET A 67 -0.39 0.51 -6.76
C MET A 67 -1.84 0.01 -6.68
N CYS A 68 -2.03 -1.20 -6.15
CA CYS A 68 -3.34 -1.80 -5.97
C CYS A 68 -3.35 -2.84 -4.83
N SER A 69 -4.55 -3.13 -4.34
CA SER A 69 -4.79 -4.30 -3.49
C SER A 69 -4.62 -5.60 -4.28
N VAL A 70 -4.06 -6.64 -3.66
CA VAL A 70 -4.02 -8.00 -4.24
C VAL A 70 -5.37 -8.72 -4.24
N ARG A 71 -6.42 -8.11 -3.67
CA ARG A 71 -7.77 -8.69 -3.68
C ARG A 71 -8.25 -8.78 -5.13
N SER A 72 -8.67 -9.98 -5.57
CA SER A 72 -8.90 -10.28 -6.98
C SER A 72 -9.85 -9.33 -7.69
N ASP A 73 -10.92 -8.89 -7.02
CA ASP A 73 -11.89 -7.91 -7.56
C ASP A 73 -11.29 -6.51 -7.72
N ALA A 74 -10.39 -6.09 -6.82
CA ALA A 74 -9.75 -4.79 -6.87
C ALA A 74 -8.67 -4.76 -7.97
N SER A 75 -7.77 -5.73 -7.97
CA SER A 75 -6.67 -5.80 -8.94
C SER A 75 -7.16 -6.01 -10.37
N SER A 76 -8.10 -6.94 -10.59
CA SER A 76 -8.62 -7.21 -11.94
C SER A 76 -9.34 -5.99 -12.53
N ARG A 77 -10.19 -5.31 -11.75
CA ARG A 77 -10.92 -4.13 -12.22
C ARG A 77 -10.00 -2.94 -12.45
N MET A 78 -8.97 -2.76 -11.61
CA MET A 78 -7.96 -1.72 -11.83
C MET A 78 -7.19 -1.98 -13.13
N ALA A 79 -6.76 -3.21 -13.38
CA ALA A 79 -6.06 -3.58 -14.61
C ALA A 79 -6.92 -3.35 -15.86
N LEU A 80 -8.18 -3.80 -15.85
CA LEU A 80 -9.12 -3.58 -16.95
C LEU A 80 -9.38 -2.10 -17.21
N LYS A 81 -9.47 -1.29 -16.15
CA LYS A 81 -9.68 0.16 -16.29
C LYS A 81 -8.46 0.88 -16.89
N LEU A 82 -7.25 0.42 -16.58
CA LEU A 82 -6.02 0.91 -17.22
C LEU A 82 -5.98 0.53 -18.70
N GLU A 83 -6.33 -0.72 -19.04
CA GLU A 83 -6.43 -1.17 -20.44
C GLU A 83 -7.48 -0.35 -21.21
N GLU A 84 -8.66 -0.12 -20.63
CA GLU A 84 -9.73 0.70 -21.21
C GLU A 84 -9.29 2.17 -21.43
N ALA A 85 -8.42 2.70 -20.58
CA ALA A 85 -7.81 4.02 -20.76
C ALA A 85 -6.74 4.07 -21.86
N GLY A 86 -6.36 2.92 -22.45
CA GLY A 86 -5.45 2.81 -23.58
C GLY A 86 -4.04 2.30 -23.24
N PHE A 87 -3.78 1.91 -21.99
CA PHE A 87 -2.47 1.38 -21.60
C PHE A 87 -2.26 -0.07 -22.05
N ASN A 88 -1.03 -0.40 -22.44
CA ASN A 88 -0.58 -1.79 -22.52
C ASN A 88 -0.37 -2.34 -21.10
N ILE A 89 -1.05 -3.44 -20.76
CA ILE A 89 -0.99 -4.08 -19.43
C ILE A 89 -0.40 -5.50 -19.46
N ASN A 90 0.15 -5.93 -20.59
CA ASN A 90 0.71 -7.26 -20.82
C ASN A 90 2.07 -7.50 -20.14
N PHE A 91 2.38 -6.74 -19.08
CA PHE A 91 3.61 -6.83 -18.31
C PHE A 91 3.38 -7.64 -17.04
N THR A 92 4.44 -8.25 -16.52
CA THR A 92 4.41 -8.90 -15.22
C THR A 92 4.24 -7.85 -14.12
N PRO A 93 3.24 -7.96 -13.24
CA PRO A 93 3.09 -7.02 -12.13
C PRO A 93 4.20 -7.22 -11.10
N ILE A 94 4.52 -6.16 -10.35
CA ILE A 94 5.46 -6.24 -9.23
C ILE A 94 4.66 -6.53 -7.96
N TYR A 95 5.11 -7.51 -7.18
CA TYR A 95 4.57 -7.79 -5.85
C TYR A 95 5.50 -7.18 -4.82
N TRP A 96 4.99 -6.23 -4.03
CA TRP A 96 5.70 -5.64 -2.91
C TRP A 96 5.27 -6.31 -1.61
N THR A 97 6.15 -7.13 -1.02
CA THR A 97 5.85 -7.92 0.20
C THR A 97 6.46 -7.32 1.46
N TYR A 98 5.77 -7.48 2.60
CA TYR A 98 6.15 -6.95 3.93
C TYR A 98 5.62 -7.84 5.07
N SER A 99 6.27 -7.80 6.23
CA SER A 99 6.11 -8.76 7.36
C SER A 99 4.76 -8.71 8.10
N SER A 100 3.89 -7.74 7.81
CA SER A 100 2.68 -7.46 8.62
C SER A 100 1.40 -8.20 8.15
N GLY A 101 1.41 -9.54 8.12
CA GLY A 101 0.23 -10.37 7.86
C GLY A 101 -0.45 -10.88 9.15
N PHE A 102 -1.78 -10.81 9.24
CA PHE A 102 -2.57 -11.48 10.30
C PHE A 102 -4.01 -11.73 9.85
N PRO A 103 -4.70 -12.78 10.32
CA PRO A 103 -6.10 -13.04 9.96
C PRO A 103 -7.03 -11.94 10.50
N LYS A 104 -7.88 -11.36 9.63
CA LYS A 104 -8.95 -10.40 10.00
C LYS A 104 -10.35 -11.03 10.03
N GLY A 105 -10.46 -12.33 9.76
CA GLY A 105 -11.72 -13.04 9.78
C GLY A 105 -12.38 -12.99 11.16
N TYR A 106 -13.71 -13.06 11.20
CA TYR A 106 -14.46 -13.20 12.44
C TYR A 106 -14.24 -14.60 13.01
N ASN A 107 -13.78 -14.72 14.26
CA ASN A 107 -13.76 -16.02 14.92
C ASN A 107 -15.21 -16.49 15.13
N MET A 108 -15.57 -17.60 14.49
CA MET A 108 -16.96 -18.04 14.40
C MET A 108 -17.47 -18.66 15.70
N GLY A 109 -16.64 -19.43 16.42
CA GLY A 109 -17.00 -19.95 17.75
C GLY A 109 -17.30 -18.82 18.74
N GLN A 110 -16.40 -17.83 18.83
CA GLN A 110 -16.59 -16.65 19.70
C GLN A 110 -17.81 -15.81 19.28
N SER A 111 -18.07 -15.70 17.97
CA SER A 111 -19.23 -14.96 17.46
C SER A 111 -20.54 -15.71 17.70
N ALA A 112 -20.54 -17.03 17.57
CA ALA A 112 -21.67 -17.91 17.86
C ALA A 112 -22.02 -17.87 19.35
N GLU A 113 -21.03 -18.03 20.23
CA GLU A 113 -21.22 -17.95 21.68
C GLU A 113 -21.86 -16.62 22.09
N LYS A 114 -21.36 -15.50 21.55
CA LYS A 114 -21.94 -14.17 21.79
C LYS A 114 -23.38 -14.07 21.28
N LYS A 115 -23.66 -14.62 20.09
CA LYS A 115 -24.99 -14.60 19.50
C LYS A 115 -25.99 -15.40 20.32
N LEU A 116 -25.60 -16.58 20.78
CA LEU A 116 -26.45 -17.47 21.58
C LEU A 116 -26.68 -16.91 22.99
N THR A 117 -25.66 -16.29 23.58
CA THR A 117 -25.74 -15.72 24.93
C THR A 117 -26.47 -14.37 24.99
N PHE A 118 -26.18 -13.46 24.05
CA PHE A 118 -26.62 -12.05 24.12
C PHE A 118 -27.55 -11.64 22.97
N GLY A 119 -27.96 -12.58 22.12
CA GLY A 119 -28.77 -12.31 20.92
C GLY A 119 -28.02 -11.59 19.79
N LYS A 120 -26.72 -11.30 19.95
CA LYS A 120 -25.90 -10.59 18.94
C LYS A 120 -24.50 -11.19 18.83
N ALA A 121 -24.03 -11.35 17.59
CA ALA A 121 -22.70 -11.87 17.30
C ALA A 121 -21.54 -10.94 17.71
N ARG A 122 -21.84 -9.70 18.12
CA ARG A 122 -20.89 -8.71 18.67
C ARG A 122 -21.50 -8.03 19.89
N ARG A 123 -20.70 -7.81 20.94
CA ARG A 123 -21.09 -7.01 22.11
C ARG A 123 -21.10 -5.52 21.75
N LYS A 124 -22.09 -4.77 22.26
CA LYS A 124 -22.17 -3.31 22.11
C LYS A 124 -21.23 -2.59 23.09
N ASP A 125 -21.01 -3.22 24.24
CA ASP A 125 -20.20 -2.79 25.36
C ASP A 125 -18.80 -3.40 25.24
N ARG A 126 -17.83 -2.55 24.93
CA ARG A 126 -16.43 -2.81 25.31
C ARG A 126 -16.27 -2.33 26.75
N ASP A 127 -16.80 -3.08 27.70
CA ASP A 127 -16.48 -2.79 29.09
C ASP A 127 -15.07 -3.35 29.37
N LEU A 128 -14.08 -2.46 29.28
CA LEU A 128 -12.66 -2.72 29.51
C LEU A 128 -12.34 -2.93 31.02
N SER A 129 -13.36 -2.91 31.88
CA SER A 129 -13.21 -3.08 33.33
C SER A 129 -13.04 -4.55 33.75
N ASP A 130 -13.44 -5.51 32.91
CA ASP A 130 -13.37 -6.93 33.25
C ASP A 130 -11.98 -7.51 33.00
N LYS A 131 -11.19 -7.60 34.08
CA LYS A 131 -9.77 -8.02 34.08
C LYS A 131 -9.56 -9.47 33.63
N ASN A 132 -10.63 -10.26 33.47
CA ASN A 132 -10.58 -11.67 33.08
C ASN A 132 -10.61 -11.89 31.55
N MET A 133 -10.72 -10.83 30.76
CA MET A 133 -10.72 -10.91 29.29
C MET A 133 -9.30 -11.18 28.76
N THR A 134 -9.03 -12.42 28.34
CA THR A 134 -7.73 -12.80 27.78
C THR A 134 -7.51 -12.11 26.42
N ARG A 135 -6.38 -11.40 26.32
CA ARG A 135 -5.95 -10.68 25.13
C ARG A 135 -5.61 -11.68 24.03
N ASN A 136 -6.42 -11.77 22.99
CA ASN A 136 -6.04 -12.51 21.80
C ASN A 136 -4.90 -11.78 21.07
N ARG A 137 -3.66 -12.22 21.32
CA ARG A 137 -2.53 -12.01 20.42
C ARG A 137 -2.14 -13.36 19.84
N TRP A 138 -2.07 -13.43 18.52
CA TRP A 138 -1.08 -14.27 17.86
C TRP A 138 0.07 -13.33 17.50
N GLY A 139 1.20 -13.47 18.18
CA GLY A 139 2.38 -12.62 18.03
C GLY A 139 3.03 -12.37 19.38
N ASP A 140 4.07 -13.15 19.69
CA ASP A 140 5.06 -12.76 20.69
C ASP A 140 5.72 -11.43 20.24
N ASP A 141 5.67 -10.46 21.15
CA ASP A 141 6.48 -9.25 21.29
C ASP A 141 6.88 -8.35 20.11
N THR A 142 6.36 -8.54 18.91
CA THR A 142 6.73 -7.71 17.75
C THR A 142 5.60 -6.77 17.29
N ALA A 143 5.92 -5.47 17.28
CA ALA A 143 5.25 -4.41 16.52
C ALA A 143 3.98 -3.73 17.07
N GLY A 144 3.87 -3.49 18.39
CA GLY A 144 3.34 -2.23 18.96
C GLY A 144 1.89 -1.77 18.64
N VAL A 145 1.10 -2.48 17.83
CA VAL A 145 -0.27 -2.11 17.48
C VAL A 145 -1.24 -3.01 18.23
N LYS A 146 -1.67 -2.55 19.41
CA LYS A 146 -2.72 -3.20 20.21
C LYS A 146 -4.09 -2.91 19.56
N ALA A 147 -4.54 -3.77 18.66
CA ALA A 147 -5.94 -3.78 18.25
C ALA A 147 -6.73 -4.63 19.25
N ASP A 148 -7.54 -3.97 20.07
CA ASP A 148 -8.43 -4.61 21.02
C ASP A 148 -9.60 -5.27 20.27
N THR A 149 -9.61 -6.60 20.14
CA THR A 149 -10.70 -7.32 19.45
C THR A 149 -11.79 -7.83 20.40
N GLY A 150 -11.76 -7.41 21.68
CA GLY A 150 -12.60 -7.98 22.71
C GLY A 150 -12.11 -9.38 23.05
N GLY A 151 -11.67 -9.57 24.29
CA GLY A 151 -11.16 -10.85 24.79
C GLY A 151 -12.06 -12.06 24.51
N GLN A 152 -11.46 -13.24 24.58
CA GLN A 152 -12.19 -14.50 24.43
C GLN A 152 -13.15 -14.70 25.60
N ILE A 153 -14.36 -15.19 25.31
CA ILE A 153 -15.24 -15.78 26.32
C ILE A 153 -15.13 -17.31 26.27
N PRO A 154 -15.33 -18.01 27.39
CA PRO A 154 -15.47 -19.46 27.38
C PRO A 154 -16.57 -19.89 26.40
N LEU A 155 -16.31 -20.91 25.59
CA LEU A 155 -17.33 -21.51 24.72
C LEU A 155 -18.11 -22.52 25.55
N THR A 156 -19.40 -22.27 25.75
CA THR A 156 -20.28 -23.11 26.59
C THR A 156 -21.41 -23.75 25.79
N HIS A 157 -21.81 -23.15 24.67
CA HIS A 157 -22.84 -23.72 23.79
C HIS A 157 -22.24 -24.77 22.84
N PRO A 158 -22.86 -25.96 22.66
CA PRO A 158 -22.38 -26.99 21.75
C PRO A 158 -22.12 -26.48 20.33
N GLU A 159 -23.02 -25.65 19.79
CA GLU A 159 -22.92 -25.08 18.44
C GLU A 159 -21.73 -24.12 18.31
N ALA A 160 -21.36 -23.43 19.40
CA ALA A 160 -20.19 -22.55 19.40
C ALA A 160 -18.88 -23.35 19.51
N ILE A 161 -18.89 -24.46 20.27
CA ILE A 161 -17.75 -25.37 20.42
C ILE A 161 -17.40 -26.04 19.07
N GLU A 162 -18.40 -26.44 18.30
CA GLU A 162 -18.21 -26.96 16.94
C GLU A 162 -17.48 -25.97 16.02
N LEU A 163 -17.61 -24.66 16.28
CA LEU A 163 -17.02 -23.58 15.50
C LEU A 163 -15.72 -23.00 16.10
N LYS A 164 -15.15 -23.62 17.15
CA LYS A 164 -14.04 -23.04 17.93
C LYS A 164 -12.80 -22.61 17.12
N ASN A 165 -12.54 -23.28 16.01
CA ASN A 165 -11.37 -23.02 15.14
C ASN A 165 -11.74 -22.38 13.78
N SER A 166 -13.01 -22.09 13.53
CA SER A 166 -13.45 -21.57 12.23
C SER A 166 -13.49 -20.04 12.20
N PHE A 167 -13.28 -19.50 11.00
CA PHE A 167 -13.29 -18.07 10.74
C PHE A 167 -14.25 -17.73 9.60
N GLY A 168 -14.92 -16.59 9.70
CA GLY A 168 -15.87 -16.11 8.71
C GLY A 168 -15.17 -15.66 7.44
N GLY A 169 -15.38 -16.39 6.35
CA GLY A 169 -14.79 -16.13 5.04
C GLY A 169 -13.27 -16.29 5.00
N PHE A 170 -12.66 -15.82 3.91
CA PHE A 170 -11.20 -15.81 3.75
C PHE A 170 -10.70 -14.37 3.75
N GLN A 171 -10.19 -13.91 4.90
CA GLN A 171 -9.76 -12.51 5.10
C GLN A 171 -8.39 -12.43 5.79
N PRO A 172 -7.32 -13.04 5.24
CA PRO A 172 -5.98 -12.70 5.69
C PRO A 172 -5.73 -11.22 5.37
N LYS A 173 -5.16 -10.47 6.31
CA LYS A 173 -4.60 -9.16 5.98
C LYS A 173 -3.45 -9.41 4.99
N PRO A 174 -3.47 -8.81 3.80
CA PRO A 174 -2.37 -8.99 2.86
C PRO A 174 -1.04 -8.55 3.47
N ALA A 175 -0.04 -9.41 3.31
CA ALA A 175 1.38 -9.13 3.54
C ALA A 175 2.07 -8.70 2.24
N VAL A 176 1.27 -8.31 1.25
CA VAL A 176 1.68 -8.00 -0.10
C VAL A 176 0.75 -6.95 -0.69
N GLU A 177 1.31 -6.02 -1.44
CA GLU A 177 0.60 -5.12 -2.33
C GLU A 177 1.02 -5.36 -3.78
N LEU A 178 0.11 -5.08 -4.71
CA LEU A 178 0.32 -5.25 -6.13
C LEU A 178 0.74 -3.90 -6.73
N ILE A 179 1.70 -3.92 -7.66
CA ILE A 179 2.00 -2.81 -8.55
C ILE A 179 1.67 -3.30 -9.96
N ILE A 180 0.61 -2.75 -10.54
CA ILE A 180 0.28 -3.01 -11.93
C ILE A 180 1.29 -2.21 -12.77
N VAL A 181 2.01 -2.92 -13.64
CA VAL A 181 2.93 -2.33 -14.60
C VAL A 181 2.17 -2.13 -15.90
N ALA A 182 2.04 -0.88 -16.31
CA ALA A 182 1.36 -0.46 -17.51
C ALA A 182 2.28 0.44 -18.33
N MET A 183 2.02 0.59 -19.62
CA MET A 183 2.82 1.47 -20.49
C MET A 183 1.94 2.12 -21.54
N LYS A 184 2.14 3.42 -21.79
CA LYS A 184 1.53 4.06 -22.96
C LYS A 184 2.11 3.40 -24.23
N PRO A 185 1.30 3.04 -25.24
CA PRO A 185 1.81 2.44 -26.47
C PRO A 185 2.94 3.28 -27.10
N MET A 186 3.90 2.57 -27.68
CA MET A 186 5.02 3.17 -28.42
C MET A 186 4.52 3.78 -29.72
N ASN A 187 5.21 4.82 -30.20
CA ASN A 187 4.95 5.42 -31.51
C ASN A 187 6.05 5.09 -32.53
N LYS A 188 7.05 4.29 -32.15
CA LYS A 188 8.03 3.67 -33.04
C LYS A 188 7.79 2.17 -33.16
N LYS A 189 8.32 1.57 -34.23
CA LYS A 189 8.06 0.16 -34.56
C LYS A 189 8.83 -0.80 -33.66
N THR A 190 10.04 -0.42 -33.25
CA THR A 190 10.89 -1.24 -32.38
C THR A 190 11.22 -0.53 -31.08
N PHE A 191 11.52 -1.30 -30.04
CA PHE A 191 12.01 -0.77 -28.77
C PHE A 191 13.30 0.05 -28.92
N VAL A 192 14.19 -0.35 -29.83
CA VAL A 192 15.44 0.38 -30.09
C VAL A 192 15.16 1.75 -30.70
N GLU A 193 14.29 1.82 -31.72
CA GLU A 193 13.88 3.09 -32.31
C GLU A 193 13.18 3.99 -31.28
N GLN A 194 12.30 3.42 -30.44
CA GLN A 194 11.63 4.17 -29.38
C GLN A 194 12.64 4.73 -28.37
N ALA A 195 13.56 3.89 -27.90
CA ALA A 195 14.59 4.29 -26.94
C ALA A 195 15.51 5.38 -27.51
N LEU A 196 15.92 5.27 -28.78
CA LEU A 196 16.72 6.30 -29.44
C LEU A 196 15.93 7.60 -29.65
N HIS A 197 14.61 7.51 -29.85
CA HIS A 197 13.76 8.66 -30.10
C HIS A 197 13.45 9.48 -28.84
N ASN A 198 13.10 8.82 -27.73
CA ASN A 198 12.70 9.53 -26.50
C ASN A 198 13.07 8.82 -25.20
N LYS A 199 13.94 7.79 -25.25
CA LYS A 199 14.34 6.97 -24.09
C LYS A 199 13.17 6.31 -23.35
N LYS A 200 12.03 6.10 -24.02
CA LYS A 200 10.87 5.38 -23.48
C LYS A 200 10.70 4.01 -24.14
N GLY A 201 9.75 3.22 -23.63
CA GLY A 201 9.58 1.82 -24.00
C GLY A 201 10.61 0.88 -23.36
N ILE A 202 11.49 1.41 -22.51
CA ILE A 202 12.59 0.68 -21.88
C ILE A 202 12.56 0.86 -20.36
N THR A 203 13.21 -0.05 -19.65
CA THR A 203 13.44 0.05 -18.21
C THR A 203 14.93 0.09 -17.93
N TRP A 204 15.32 0.81 -16.88
CA TRP A 204 16.71 0.99 -16.48
C TRP A 204 17.09 -0.06 -15.44
N LEU A 205 16.91 -1.34 -15.81
CA LEU A 205 17.08 -2.48 -14.89
C LEU A 205 18.47 -2.54 -14.26
N ARG A 206 19.51 -2.10 -14.99
CA ARG A 206 20.89 -2.07 -14.46
C ARG A 206 21.06 -1.02 -13.36
N ASP A 207 20.33 0.08 -13.44
CA ASP A 207 20.29 1.08 -12.38
C ASP A 207 19.47 0.65 -11.17
N CYS A 208 18.92 -0.57 -11.22
CA CYS A 208 18.14 -1.23 -10.18
C CYS A 208 18.82 -2.50 -9.65
N ILE A 209 20.11 -2.74 -9.90
CA ILE A 209 20.81 -3.96 -9.48
C ILE A 209 20.90 -4.11 -7.96
N VAL A 210 20.48 -5.25 -7.44
CA VAL A 210 20.61 -5.61 -6.03
C VAL A 210 21.88 -6.39 -5.79
N PRO A 211 22.86 -5.87 -5.04
CA PRO A 211 23.97 -6.67 -4.54
C PRO A 211 23.51 -7.91 -3.78
N GLY A 212 24.09 -9.05 -4.12
CA GLY A 212 23.96 -10.29 -3.37
C GLY A 212 25.30 -10.67 -2.74
N GLU A 213 25.28 -11.67 -1.85
CA GLU A 213 26.51 -12.16 -1.21
C GLU A 213 27.45 -12.85 -2.21
N ASP A 214 26.91 -13.68 -3.11
CA ASP A 214 27.70 -14.37 -4.14
C ASP A 214 27.82 -13.58 -5.45
N MET A 215 26.74 -12.88 -5.83
CA MET A 215 26.65 -12.12 -7.07
C MET A 215 25.54 -11.06 -7.01
N ASP A 216 25.78 -9.95 -7.68
CA ASP A 216 24.78 -8.94 -7.99
C ASP A 216 23.60 -9.56 -8.77
N ARG A 217 22.38 -9.11 -8.45
CA ARG A 217 21.12 -9.63 -8.97
C ARG A 217 20.33 -8.54 -9.70
N LEU A 218 19.71 -8.92 -10.81
CA LEU A 218 18.75 -8.07 -11.50
C LEU A 218 17.39 -8.06 -10.76
N PRO A 219 16.61 -6.98 -10.91
CA PRO A 219 15.21 -6.91 -10.49
C PRO A 219 14.38 -8.14 -10.85
N SER A 220 13.65 -8.66 -9.86
CA SER A 220 12.56 -9.61 -10.09
C SER A 220 11.21 -8.96 -9.82
N ASN A 221 10.15 -9.58 -10.33
CA ASN A 221 8.77 -9.14 -10.11
C ASN A 221 8.26 -9.42 -8.68
N LEU A 222 9.11 -9.94 -7.79
CA LEU A 222 8.84 -10.11 -6.38
C LEU A 222 9.86 -9.29 -5.58
N SER A 223 9.43 -8.09 -5.18
CA SER A 223 10.21 -7.19 -4.36
C SER A 223 9.93 -7.46 -2.89
N VAL A 224 10.93 -7.95 -2.17
CA VAL A 224 10.81 -8.39 -0.78
C VAL A 224 11.37 -7.34 0.17
N SER A 225 10.63 -7.02 1.23
CA SER A 225 11.06 -6.15 2.34
C SER A 225 11.18 -6.96 3.65
N ASP A 226 11.84 -6.38 4.67
CA ASP A 226 11.87 -6.84 6.07
C ASP A 226 12.70 -8.11 6.38
N GLU A 227 13.70 -8.46 5.56
CA GLU A 227 14.57 -9.64 5.77
C GLU A 227 13.78 -10.94 6.04
N ILE A 228 12.56 -11.04 5.50
CA ILE A 228 11.56 -12.10 5.79
C ILE A 228 12.08 -13.51 5.48
N LEU A 229 13.08 -13.56 4.61
CA LEU A 229 13.80 -14.75 4.25
C LEU A 229 15.20 -14.45 4.75
N GLY A 230 15.71 -15.21 5.72
CA GLY A 230 16.99 -14.94 6.37
C GLY A 230 18.18 -14.95 5.39
N GLU A 231 19.37 -15.33 5.88
CA GLU A 231 20.63 -15.35 5.10
C GLU A 231 20.56 -16.13 3.75
N TYR A 232 19.47 -16.84 3.48
CA TYR A 232 19.21 -17.58 2.24
C TYR A 232 18.09 -17.02 1.34
N SER A 233 17.71 -15.74 1.47
CA SER A 233 16.71 -15.13 0.57
C SER A 233 17.16 -15.11 -0.90
N LYS A 234 16.49 -15.88 -1.76
CA LYS A 234 16.75 -15.95 -3.21
C LYS A 234 16.04 -14.86 -4.03
N TYR A 235 15.45 -13.85 -3.39
CA TYR A 235 14.63 -12.81 -4.05
C TYR A 235 15.33 -11.45 -4.12
N PHE A 236 14.72 -10.49 -4.84
CA PHE A 236 15.29 -9.17 -5.11
C PHE A 236 15.31 -8.31 -3.83
N ASN A 237 16.46 -8.33 -3.15
CA ASN A 237 16.81 -7.59 -1.95
C ASN A 237 17.09 -6.10 -2.24
N MET A 238 16.05 -5.28 -2.32
CA MET A 238 16.17 -3.83 -2.53
C MET A 238 17.19 -3.15 -1.58
N ASP A 239 17.42 -3.73 -0.38
CA ASP A 239 18.26 -3.18 0.70
C ASP A 239 19.70 -3.05 0.25
N ALA A 240 20.14 -4.01 -0.55
CA ALA A 240 21.45 -4.00 -1.14
C ALA A 240 21.55 -2.98 -2.28
N TRP A 241 20.54 -2.88 -3.16
CA TRP A 241 20.60 -1.97 -4.32
C TRP A 241 20.80 -0.52 -3.89
N TRP A 242 20.03 -0.09 -2.89
CA TRP A 242 20.09 1.28 -2.40
C TRP A 242 21.43 1.64 -1.77
N ARG A 243 22.06 0.69 -1.05
CA ARG A 243 23.40 0.88 -0.48
C ARG A 243 24.44 1.15 -1.58
N ASN A 244 24.40 0.38 -2.66
CA ASN A 244 25.26 0.59 -3.82
C ASN A 244 25.00 1.96 -4.47
N LYS A 245 23.73 2.33 -4.68
CA LYS A 245 23.39 3.61 -5.32
C LYS A 245 23.87 4.83 -4.52
N LEU A 246 23.73 4.83 -3.19
CA LEU A 246 24.22 5.94 -2.35
C LEU A 246 25.73 6.12 -2.43
N ALA A 247 26.49 5.02 -2.47
CA ALA A 247 27.95 5.06 -2.63
C ALA A 247 28.35 5.69 -3.98
N THR A 248 27.63 5.35 -5.07
CA THR A 248 27.91 5.95 -6.39
C THR A 248 27.62 7.46 -6.46
N LEU A 249 26.79 7.99 -5.56
CA LEU A 249 26.44 9.41 -5.49
C LEU A 249 27.35 10.22 -4.55
N GLY A 250 28.42 9.63 -4.01
CA GLY A 250 29.45 10.35 -3.24
C GLY A 250 29.09 10.65 -1.78
N PHE A 251 28.15 9.92 -1.18
CA PHE A 251 27.82 10.06 0.23
C PHE A 251 28.66 9.09 1.10
N SER A 252 29.41 9.63 2.08
CA SER A 252 30.31 8.87 2.97
C SER A 252 29.72 8.63 4.37
N GLU A 253 29.44 7.37 4.69
CA GLU A 253 29.10 6.79 6.01
C GLU A 253 27.84 7.26 6.79
N GLU A 254 26.83 6.40 6.69
CA GLU A 254 26.14 5.65 7.76
C GLU A 254 25.24 6.26 8.83
N GLU A 255 25.23 7.55 9.17
CA GLU A 255 24.24 7.99 10.18
C GLU A 255 23.44 9.28 9.95
N LYS A 256 23.61 9.99 8.84
CA LYS A 256 22.73 11.16 8.56
C LYS A 256 22.40 11.32 7.09
N LEU A 257 21.48 10.48 6.57
CA LEU A 257 20.43 10.81 5.58
C LEU A 257 19.70 9.52 5.09
N PHE A 258 18.77 8.99 5.91
CA PHE A 258 17.72 7.99 5.58
C PHE A 258 18.00 6.50 5.93
N PRO A 259 17.54 6.03 7.11
CA PRO A 259 18.06 4.80 7.73
C PRO A 259 17.16 3.55 7.56
N PHE A 260 16.70 3.11 6.38
CA PHE A 260 15.96 1.84 6.29
C PHE A 260 15.97 1.14 4.94
N LEU A 261 16.09 -0.19 5.00
CA LEU A 261 15.40 -1.12 4.13
C LEU A 261 15.45 -2.49 4.83
N ASN A 262 14.37 -3.24 5.06
CA ASN A 262 13.22 -2.97 5.96
C ASN A 262 12.31 -1.79 5.62
N VAL A 263 11.36 -1.98 4.70
CA VAL A 263 10.36 -0.95 4.38
C VAL A 263 9.16 -1.04 5.31
N LYS A 264 9.38 -0.62 6.55
CA LYS A 264 8.28 -0.29 7.46
C LYS A 264 7.39 0.74 6.78
N LYS A 265 6.08 0.68 7.05
CA LYS A 265 5.18 1.80 6.76
C LYS A 265 5.87 3.10 7.16
N PRO A 266 5.83 4.16 6.33
CA PRO A 266 6.58 5.38 6.57
C PRO A 266 6.38 5.85 8.00
N ASN A 267 7.49 6.19 8.65
CA ASN A 267 7.50 6.62 10.03
C ASN A 267 6.81 8.00 10.15
N LYS A 268 6.53 8.46 11.38
CA LYS A 268 5.83 9.74 11.58
C LYS A 268 6.56 10.92 10.92
N LYS A 269 7.91 10.94 11.01
CA LYS A 269 8.73 12.02 10.46
C LYS A 269 8.58 12.12 8.94
N GLU A 270 8.65 10.99 8.23
CA GLU A 270 8.48 10.93 6.77
C GLU A 270 7.07 11.34 6.34
N LYS A 271 6.04 10.93 7.09
CA LYS A 271 4.64 11.29 6.78
C LYS A 271 4.36 12.79 6.91
N ASP A 272 5.00 13.46 7.86
CA ASP A 272 4.77 14.87 8.17
C ASP A 272 5.76 15.80 7.43
N GLN A 273 6.75 15.26 6.71
CA GLN A 273 7.75 16.04 5.97
C GLN A 273 7.11 16.92 4.89
N GLY A 274 7.45 18.21 4.85
CA GLY A 274 6.90 19.17 3.88
C GLY A 274 5.52 19.73 4.24
N LEU A 275 4.95 19.34 5.38
CA LEU A 275 3.65 19.83 5.86
C LEU A 275 3.80 20.92 6.94
N ASP A 276 4.92 21.65 6.95
CA ASP A 276 5.27 22.58 8.03
C ASP A 276 4.22 23.69 8.24
N ASN A 277 3.63 24.15 7.14
CA ASN A 277 2.61 25.20 7.10
C ASN A 277 1.16 24.67 7.22
N PHE A 278 0.96 23.37 7.42
CA PHE A 278 -0.38 22.78 7.53
C PHE A 278 -0.80 22.69 9.00
N GLU A 279 -2.07 23.03 9.25
CA GLU A 279 -2.67 22.86 10.56
C GLU A 279 -2.80 21.38 10.92
N SER A 280 -2.61 21.07 12.21
CA SER A 280 -2.80 19.70 12.69
C SER A 280 -4.27 19.38 12.86
N VAL A 281 -4.71 18.31 12.23
CA VAL A 281 -6.10 17.84 12.25
C VAL A 281 -6.23 16.50 12.96
N ASP A 282 -7.47 16.10 13.27
CA ASP A 282 -7.77 14.82 13.91
C ASP A 282 -7.39 13.64 12.99
N GLY A 283 -6.38 12.88 13.41
CA GLY A 283 -5.85 11.78 12.62
C GLY A 283 -6.74 10.54 12.66
N GLY A 284 -7.09 10.00 11.49
CA GLY A 284 -7.53 8.61 11.34
C GLY A 284 -8.77 8.20 12.14
N ILE A 285 -9.81 9.04 12.18
CA ILE A 285 -11.12 8.62 12.71
C ILE A 285 -11.60 7.41 11.90
N TYR A 286 -11.72 6.25 12.56
CA TYR A 286 -12.43 5.09 12.05
C TYR A 286 -13.92 5.50 12.01
N LEU A 287 -14.36 6.01 10.87
CA LEU A 287 -15.77 6.27 10.63
C LEU A 287 -16.37 4.89 10.34
N GLY A 288 -16.68 4.13 11.40
CA GLY A 288 -17.43 2.89 11.21
C GLY A 288 -18.69 3.20 10.41
N ASN A 289 -19.00 2.39 9.40
CA ASN A 289 -20.23 2.55 8.61
C ASN A 289 -21.43 2.70 9.56
N SER A 290 -22.00 3.90 9.64
CA SER A 290 -23.32 4.13 10.20
C SER A 290 -24.37 3.71 9.17
N ASP A 291 -24.41 2.42 8.83
CA ASP A 291 -25.47 1.87 7.97
C ASP A 291 -26.53 1.25 8.86
N ALA A 292 -27.80 1.60 8.66
CA ALA A 292 -28.95 1.08 9.41
C ALA A 292 -29.09 -0.46 9.36
N LYS A 293 -28.39 -1.13 8.42
CA LYS A 293 -28.35 -2.59 8.27
C LYS A 293 -27.23 -3.28 9.08
N ASN A 294 -26.26 -2.53 9.61
CA ASN A 294 -25.11 -3.04 10.34
C ASN A 294 -25.08 -2.48 11.76
N ASN A 295 -25.68 -3.20 12.71
CA ASN A 295 -25.59 -2.95 14.17
C ASN A 295 -24.17 -3.21 14.75
N ASN A 296 -23.12 -3.08 13.93
CA ASN A 296 -21.82 -3.71 14.10
C ASN A 296 -20.65 -2.69 14.05
N THR A 297 -20.89 -1.45 14.48
CA THR A 297 -19.85 -0.41 14.52
C THR A 297 -18.85 -0.64 15.65
N PHE A 298 -17.56 -0.60 15.30
CA PHE A 298 -16.40 -0.62 16.21
C PHE A 298 -16.03 0.79 16.72
N SER A 299 -16.92 1.75 16.55
CA SER A 299 -16.70 3.18 16.76
C SER A 299 -17.78 3.68 17.70
N SER A 300 -17.50 4.17 18.90
CA SER A 300 -16.36 4.95 19.37
C SER A 300 -16.15 4.64 20.85
N ASP A 301 -14.92 4.29 21.24
CA ASP A 301 -14.52 4.40 22.63
C ASP A 301 -14.38 5.89 22.96
N PRO A 302 -15.24 6.48 23.81
CA PRO A 302 -15.15 7.88 24.16
C PRO A 302 -13.89 8.23 24.97
N SER A 303 -13.17 7.24 25.51
CA SER A 303 -11.92 7.44 26.25
C SER A 303 -10.69 7.58 25.35
N ARG A 304 -10.82 7.37 24.04
CA ARG A 304 -9.70 7.35 23.12
C ARG A 304 -9.27 8.77 22.75
N VAL A 305 -8.18 9.25 23.36
CA VAL A 305 -7.56 10.54 23.02
C VAL A 305 -7.13 10.54 21.54
N ILE A 306 -7.81 11.36 20.73
CA ILE A 306 -7.47 11.57 19.33
C ILE A 306 -6.19 12.40 19.27
N LYS A 307 -5.09 11.79 18.79
CA LYS A 307 -3.84 12.52 18.56
C LYS A 307 -3.95 13.31 17.26
N LYS A 308 -3.83 14.64 17.35
CA LYS A 308 -3.72 15.52 16.19
C LYS A 308 -2.45 15.20 15.40
N LYS A 309 -2.53 15.26 14.07
CA LYS A 309 -1.42 15.01 13.14
C LYS A 309 -1.48 16.00 11.98
N LYS A 310 -0.32 16.32 11.41
CA LYS A 310 -0.23 17.13 10.18
C LYS A 310 -0.69 16.32 8.97
N ASN A 311 -0.29 15.05 8.89
CA ASN A 311 -0.82 14.12 7.91
C ASN A 311 -1.95 13.24 8.49
N PRO A 312 -3.23 13.50 8.15
CA PRO A 312 -4.36 12.66 8.59
C PRO A 312 -4.51 11.37 7.76
N HIS A 313 -3.77 11.22 6.66
CA HIS A 313 -3.98 10.12 5.73
C HIS A 313 -3.57 8.78 6.40
N PRO A 314 -4.46 7.77 6.38
CA PRO A 314 -4.29 6.57 7.20
C PRO A 314 -3.20 5.61 6.68
N THR A 315 -2.82 5.74 5.41
CA THR A 315 -1.75 4.93 4.77
C THR A 315 -0.89 5.86 3.92
N VAL A 316 0.43 5.75 3.99
CA VAL A 316 1.34 6.47 3.10
C VAL A 316 2.32 5.44 2.56
N LYS A 317 2.78 5.59 1.32
CA LYS A 317 3.78 4.70 0.75
C LYS A 317 5.20 5.22 1.03
N PRO A 318 6.17 4.33 1.17
CA PRO A 318 7.55 4.70 1.44
C PRO A 318 8.16 5.47 0.25
N ILE A 319 8.87 6.56 0.52
CA ILE A 319 9.56 7.35 -0.52
C ILE A 319 10.45 6.43 -1.37
N LYS A 320 11.14 5.51 -0.71
CA LYS A 320 12.07 4.58 -1.33
C LYS A 320 11.46 3.67 -2.39
N LEU A 321 10.21 3.23 -2.17
CA LEU A 321 9.48 2.44 -3.15
C LEU A 321 9.25 3.27 -4.41
N PHE A 322 8.80 4.51 -4.25
CA PHE A 322 8.57 5.40 -5.38
C PHE A 322 9.87 5.81 -6.07
N SER A 323 10.97 6.03 -5.33
CA SER A 323 12.29 6.27 -5.92
C SER A 323 12.78 5.09 -6.76
N TYR A 324 12.55 3.85 -6.30
CA TYR A 324 12.85 2.66 -7.07
C TYR A 324 12.04 2.61 -8.37
N LEU A 325 10.73 2.84 -8.31
CA LEU A 325 9.86 2.87 -9.49
C LEU A 325 10.28 3.99 -10.46
N VAL A 326 10.66 5.15 -9.93
CA VAL A 326 11.16 6.29 -10.71
C VAL A 326 12.43 5.91 -11.46
N ASN A 327 13.42 5.36 -10.78
CA ASN A 327 14.67 4.92 -11.42
C ASN A 327 14.43 3.79 -12.42
N LEU A 328 13.52 2.84 -12.12
CA LEU A 328 13.24 1.72 -13.00
C LEU A 328 12.63 2.19 -14.33
N GLY A 329 11.71 3.15 -14.28
CA GLY A 329 10.95 3.61 -15.45
C GLY A 329 11.44 4.91 -16.09
N SER A 330 12.41 5.60 -15.48
CA SER A 330 12.96 6.86 -15.99
C SER A 330 14.43 7.05 -15.60
N GLU A 331 15.19 7.70 -16.48
CA GLU A 331 16.58 8.11 -16.23
C GLU A 331 16.63 9.51 -15.61
N GLU A 332 17.72 9.82 -14.91
CA GLU A 332 18.02 11.16 -14.44
C GLU A 332 18.24 12.12 -15.64
N GLY A 333 17.48 13.22 -15.68
CA GLY A 333 17.56 14.23 -16.75
C GLY A 333 16.77 13.93 -18.03
N ALA A 334 15.90 12.92 -18.04
CA ALA A 334 15.02 12.57 -19.16
C ALA A 334 13.62 13.22 -19.10
#